data_AF-F4PZZ5-F1
#
_entry.id   AF-F4PZZ5-F1
#
_cell.length_a   1.000
_cell.length_b   1.000
_cell.length_c   1.000
_cell.angle_alpha   90.00
_cell.angle_beta   90.00
_cell.angle_gamma   90.00
#
_symmetry.space_group_name_H-M   'P 1'
#
loop_
_entity.id
_entity.type
_entity.pdbx_description
1 polymer ?
#
loop_
_entity_poly.entity_id
_entity_poly.type
_entity_poly.pdbx_seq_one_letter_code
_entity_poly.pdbx_strand_id
1 'polypeptide(L)'
;MNLDPHNKPGSHWIAVYIDADKDKSVEYYDSFGQEPTDDFMKQLKDLIDEINPDYYLKFKLNKVIDQSSNSTTCGYHAIKFLLNRYNGNEEKLKRRQVKDERSNTLQSKVNRKENRRIGRDD
;
A
#
# COMPACT_ATOMS: atom_id res chain seq x y z
N MET A 1 -8.99 -7.47 -0.24
CA MET A 1 -10.09 -6.49 -0.12
C MET A 1 -10.88 -6.49 -1.41
N ASN A 2 -12.19 -6.32 -1.35
CA ASN A 2 -13.04 -6.15 -2.53
C ASN A 2 -13.18 -4.64 -2.80
N LEU A 3 -12.88 -4.18 -4.02
CA LEU A 3 -12.94 -2.76 -4.39
C LEU A 3 -14.35 -2.28 -4.78
N ASP A 4 -15.32 -3.19 -4.85
CA ASP A 4 -16.70 -2.78 -5.05
C ASP A 4 -17.32 -2.17 -3.79
N PRO A 5 -18.27 -1.24 -3.97
CA PRO A 5 -19.18 -0.84 -2.89
C PRO A 5 -19.79 -2.05 -2.17
N HIS A 6 -19.94 -1.94 -0.85
CA HIS A 6 -20.42 -3.01 0.03
C HIS A 6 -21.81 -3.58 -0.35
N ASN A 7 -22.57 -2.89 -1.19
CA ASN A 7 -23.89 -3.29 -1.68
C ASN A 7 -23.87 -4.00 -3.04
N LYS A 8 -22.67 -4.28 -3.59
CA LYS A 8 -22.48 -5.03 -4.83
C LYS A 8 -21.95 -6.44 -4.53
N PRO A 9 -22.18 -7.42 -5.41
CA PRO A 9 -21.78 -8.82 -5.20
C PRO A 9 -20.25 -9.03 -5.12
N GLY A 10 -19.46 -7.98 -5.40
CA GLY A 10 -18.01 -8.02 -5.43
C GLY A 10 -17.46 -8.49 -6.77
N SER A 11 -16.78 -7.60 -7.47
CA SER A 11 -16.25 -7.83 -8.81
C SER A 11 -14.73 -7.86 -8.87
N HIS A 12 -14.04 -7.23 -7.91
CA HIS A 12 -12.60 -7.07 -7.99
C HIS A 12 -11.92 -7.16 -6.63
N TRP A 13 -11.00 -8.10 -6.51
CA TRP A 13 -10.24 -8.37 -5.30
C TRP A 13 -8.79 -7.94 -5.46
N ILE A 14 -8.33 -7.14 -4.49
CA ILE A 14 -6.93 -6.71 -4.35
C ILE A 14 -6.34 -7.24 -3.06
N ALA A 15 -5.01 -7.24 -2.94
CA ALA A 15 -4.31 -7.57 -1.71
C ALA A 15 -3.53 -6.37 -1.18
N VAL A 16 -3.43 -6.28 0.15
CA VAL A 16 -2.59 -5.32 0.85
C VAL A 16 -1.75 -6.09 1.84
N TYR A 17 -0.44 -5.86 1.83
CA TYR A 17 0.49 -6.43 2.81
C TYR A 17 1.25 -5.30 3.48
N ILE A 18 1.15 -5.23 4.81
CA ILE A 18 1.86 -4.23 5.62
C ILE A 18 2.87 -4.97 6.46
N ASP A 19 4.14 -4.65 6.27
CA ASP A 19 5.23 -5.08 7.14
C ASP A 19 5.91 -3.82 7.68
N ALA A 20 5.47 -3.42 8.87
CA ALA A 20 6.00 -2.26 9.53
C ALA A 20 7.41 -2.52 10.06
N ASP A 21 7.81 -3.76 10.37
CA ASP A 21 9.02 -4.02 11.16
C ASP A 21 10.24 -4.33 10.29
N LYS A 22 10.13 -5.32 9.40
CA LYS A 22 11.27 -5.85 8.64
C LYS A 22 11.45 -5.05 7.34
N ASP A 23 10.45 -5.10 6.47
CA ASP A 23 10.52 -4.44 5.16
C ASP A 23 10.20 -2.94 5.22
N LYS A 24 9.57 -2.50 6.31
CA LYS A 24 9.12 -1.12 6.53
C LYS A 24 8.34 -0.61 5.32
N SER A 25 7.33 -1.38 4.92
CA SER A 25 6.61 -1.15 3.67
C SER A 25 5.13 -1.50 3.73
N VAL A 26 4.39 -0.83 2.85
CA VAL A 26 2.98 -1.09 2.56
C VAL A 26 2.91 -1.46 1.08
N GLU A 27 2.48 -2.68 0.78
CA GLU A 27 2.37 -3.19 -0.57
C GLU A 27 0.91 -3.32 -0.99
N TYR A 28 0.55 -2.69 -2.10
CA TYR A 28 -0.74 -2.84 -2.77
C TYR A 28 -0.57 -3.74 -4.00
N TYR A 29 -1.40 -4.77 -4.10
CA TYR A 29 -1.39 -5.69 -5.23
C TYR A 29 -2.77 -5.79 -5.88
N ASP A 30 -2.79 -5.55 -7.18
CA ASP A 30 -3.94 -5.68 -8.06
C ASP A 30 -3.56 -6.52 -9.27
N SER A 31 -4.22 -7.65 -9.50
CA SER A 31 -3.90 -8.55 -10.61
C SER A 31 -4.07 -7.91 -12.01
N PHE A 32 -4.85 -6.83 -12.12
CA PHE A 32 -4.99 -6.04 -13.35
C PHE A 32 -4.03 -4.85 -13.41
N GLY A 33 -3.18 -4.65 -12.40
CA GLY A 33 -2.20 -3.56 -12.32
C GLY A 33 -2.83 -2.16 -12.24
N GLN A 34 -4.07 -2.07 -11.74
CA GLN A 34 -4.74 -0.79 -11.56
C GLN A 34 -4.16 -0.05 -10.35
N GLU A 35 -4.14 1.28 -10.42
CA GLU A 35 -3.73 2.11 -9.29
C GLU A 35 -4.85 2.19 -8.25
N PRO A 36 -4.51 2.28 -6.96
CA PRO A 36 -5.51 2.47 -5.90
C PRO A 36 -6.24 3.80 -6.07
N THR A 37 -7.52 3.83 -5.69
CA THR A 37 -8.29 5.08 -5.69
C THR A 37 -7.88 6.00 -4.53
N ASP A 38 -8.12 7.30 -4.67
CA ASP A 38 -7.82 8.28 -3.61
C ASP A 38 -8.52 7.97 -2.28
N ASP A 39 -9.76 7.47 -2.33
CA ASP A 39 -10.51 7.10 -1.13
C ASP A 39 -9.93 5.86 -0.44
N PHE A 40 -9.48 4.88 -1.23
CA PHE A 40 -8.75 3.75 -0.68
C PHE A 40 -7.44 4.21 -0.03
N MET A 41 -6.71 5.14 -0.68
CA MET A 41 -5.47 5.69 -0.11
C MET A 41 -5.69 6.45 1.20
N LYS A 42 -6.82 7.13 1.36
CA LYS A 42 -7.20 7.77 2.64
C LYS A 42 -7.43 6.72 3.73
N GLN A 43 -8.22 5.69 3.46
CA GLN A 43 -8.48 4.60 4.42
C GLN A 43 -7.20 3.86 4.80
N LEU A 44 -6.32 3.62 3.82
CA LEU A 44 -5.02 3.01 4.07
C LEU A 44 -4.16 3.90 4.96
N LYS A 45 -4.18 5.22 4.75
CA LYS A 45 -3.46 6.16 5.61
C LYS A 45 -3.97 6.12 7.05
N ASP A 46 -5.29 6.12 7.25
CA ASP A 46 -5.88 6.04 8.59
C ASP A 46 -5.40 4.78 9.32
N LEU A 47 -5.34 3.64 8.62
CA LEU A 47 -4.78 2.40 9.16
C LEU A 47 -3.28 2.50 9.52
N ILE A 48 -2.47 3.15 8.67
CA ILE A 48 -1.03 3.35 8.98
C ILE A 48 -0.85 4.30 10.17
N ASP A 49 -1.68 5.32 10.28
CA ASP A 49 -1.66 6.27 11.40
C ASP A 49 -2.03 5.55 12.72
N GLU A 50 -2.91 4.54 12.69
CA GLU A 50 -3.20 3.67 13.84
C GLU A 50 -2.04 2.73 14.21
N ILE A 51 -1.31 2.19 13.21
CA ILE A 51 -0.08 1.41 13.45
C ILE A 51 1.01 2.30 14.07
N ASN A 52 1.01 3.59 13.74
CA ASN A 52 1.92 4.61 14.26
C ASN A 52 3.40 4.19 14.28
N PRO A 53 4.00 3.86 13.11
CA PRO A 53 5.41 3.50 13.04
C PRO A 53 6.30 4.72 13.31
N ASP A 54 7.43 4.53 13.99
CA ASP A 54 8.43 5.58 14.27
C ASP A 54 9.20 6.06 13.02
N TYR A 55 8.84 5.57 11.83
CA TYR A 55 9.49 5.86 10.57
C TYR A 55 8.52 5.76 9.40
N TYR A 56 8.96 6.30 8.26
CA TYR A 56 8.20 6.22 7.01
C TYR A 56 8.19 4.81 6.44
N LEU A 57 6.98 4.32 6.12
CA LEU A 57 6.80 3.09 5.36
C LEU A 57 6.88 3.36 3.85
N LYS A 58 7.60 2.51 3.12
CA LYS A 58 7.68 2.57 1.66
C LYS A 58 6.38 2.04 1.05
N PHE A 59 5.71 2.86 0.25
CA PHE A 59 4.58 2.38 -0.55
C PHE A 59 5.08 1.65 -1.82
N LYS A 60 4.59 0.42 -2.05
CA LYS A 60 4.91 -0.39 -3.23
C LYS A 60 3.60 -0.81 -3.90
N LEU A 61 3.56 -0.78 -5.23
CA LEU A 61 2.45 -1.31 -6.01
C LEU A 61 2.97 -2.10 -7.22
N ASN A 62 2.20 -3.10 -7.67
CA ASN A 62 2.54 -3.85 -8.87
C ASN A 62 2.08 -3.10 -10.12
N LYS A 63 2.92 -3.12 -11.17
CA LYS A 63 2.59 -2.52 -12.48
C LYS A 63 2.48 -3.53 -13.61
N VAL A 64 2.78 -4.79 -13.31
CA VAL A 64 2.59 -5.90 -14.25
C VAL A 64 1.20 -6.48 -14.03
N ILE A 65 0.51 -6.66 -15.15
CA ILE A 65 -0.79 -7.31 -15.23
C ILE A 65 -0.54 -8.82 -15.21
N ASP A 66 -1.01 -9.48 -14.16
CA ASP A 66 -0.86 -10.93 -13.97
C ASP A 66 -2.12 -11.70 -14.41
N GLN A 67 -3.20 -10.98 -14.70
CA GLN A 67 -4.48 -11.56 -15.06
C GLN A 67 -5.05 -10.93 -16.33
N SER A 68 -5.58 -11.78 -17.21
CA SER A 68 -6.34 -11.34 -18.39
C SER A 68 -7.62 -10.61 -17.99
N SER A 69 -7.96 -9.53 -18.70
CA SER A 69 -9.12 -8.67 -18.43
C SER A 69 -10.47 -9.38 -18.48
N ASN A 70 -10.54 -10.58 -19.06
CA ASN A 70 -11.74 -11.41 -19.18
C ASN A 70 -11.80 -12.57 -18.17
N SER A 71 -10.90 -12.61 -17.18
CA SER A 71 -10.85 -13.64 -16.14
C SER A 71 -11.48 -13.18 -14.83
N THR A 72 -12.03 -14.12 -14.05
CA THR A 72 -12.59 -13.90 -12.69
C THR A 72 -11.68 -14.47 -11.59
N THR A 73 -10.36 -14.46 -11.79
CA THR A 73 -9.37 -15.10 -10.89
C THR A 73 -8.70 -14.15 -9.90
N CYS A 74 -9.15 -12.89 -9.77
CA CYS A 74 -8.43 -11.86 -9.02
C CYS A 74 -8.26 -12.21 -7.54
N GLY A 75 -9.26 -12.87 -6.94
CA GLY A 75 -9.16 -13.40 -5.58
C GLY A 75 -8.04 -14.43 -5.41
N TYR A 76 -7.84 -15.32 -6.39
CA TYR A 76 -6.73 -16.29 -6.37
C TYR A 76 -5.38 -15.58 -6.44
N HIS A 77 -5.22 -14.60 -7.33
CA HIS A 77 -3.98 -13.83 -7.44
C HIS A 77 -3.68 -13.04 -6.17
N ALA A 78 -4.70 -12.40 -5.57
CA ALA A 78 -4.58 -11.68 -4.30
C ALA A 78 -4.12 -12.60 -3.16
N ILE A 79 -4.72 -13.80 -3.03
CA ILE A 79 -4.32 -14.78 -2.00
C ILE A 79 -2.90 -15.29 -2.26
N LYS A 80 -2.57 -15.62 -3.52
CA LYS A 80 -1.22 -16.08 -3.88
C LYS A 80 -0.16 -15.04 -3.53
N PHE A 81 -0.43 -13.75 -3.79
CA PHE A 81 0.45 -12.66 -3.39
C PHE A 81 0.68 -12.63 -1.87
N LEU A 82 -0.39 -12.70 -1.08
CA LEU A 82 -0.28 -12.69 0.39
C LEU A 82 0.48 -13.91 0.93
N LEU A 83 0.23 -15.10 0.38
CA LEU A 83 0.96 -16.32 0.74
C LEU A 83 2.45 -16.21 0.44
N ASN A 84 2.81 -15.62 -0.71
CA ASN A 84 4.21 -15.37 -1.04
C ASN A 84 4.87 -14.45 -0.02
N ARG A 85 4.22 -13.34 0.38
CA ARG A 85 4.75 -12.43 1.41
C ARG A 85 4.87 -13.08 2.78
N TYR A 86 3.85 -13.83 3.18
CA TYR A 86 3.86 -14.56 4.45
C TYR A 86 5.01 -15.57 4.53
N ASN A 87 5.31 -16.27 3.43
CA ASN A 87 6.41 -17.24 3.34
C ASN A 87 7.79 -16.58 3.16
N GLY A 88 7.90 -15.25 3.15
CA GLY A 88 9.16 -14.54 2.90
C GLY A 88 9.64 -14.59 1.46
N ASN A 89 8.78 -14.97 0.50
CA ASN A 89 9.11 -14.96 -0.91
C ASN A 89 8.98 -13.53 -1.46
N GLU A 90 10.13 -12.88 -1.67
CA GLU A 90 10.24 -11.58 -2.32
C GLU A 90 10.08 -11.70 -3.84
N GLU A 91 8.86 -11.97 -4.30
CA GLU A 91 8.56 -11.74 -5.71
C GLU A 91 8.51 -10.22 -5.94
N LYS A 92 9.57 -9.68 -6.57
CA LYS A 92 9.70 -8.24 -6.84
C LYS A 92 8.49 -7.78 -7.64
N LEU A 93 7.74 -6.83 -7.08
CA LEU A 93 6.73 -6.09 -7.84
C LEU A 93 7.44 -5.39 -8.99
N LYS A 94 7.25 -5.88 -10.21
CA LYS A 94 7.89 -5.34 -11.41
C LYS A 94 7.31 -3.94 -11.67
N ARG A 95 8.16 -2.91 -11.53
CA ARG A 95 7.79 -1.50 -11.75
C ARG A 95 8.04 -1.11 -13.21
N ARG A 96 7.06 -0.48 -13.87
CA ARG A 96 7.36 0.48 -14.96
C ARG A 96 7.96 1.74 -14.33
N GLN A 97 9.10 2.21 -14.84
CA GLN A 97 9.59 3.56 -14.55
C GLN A 97 8.54 4.55 -15.06
N VAL A 98 7.67 5.01 -14.17
CA VAL A 98 6.85 6.19 -14.43
C VAL A 98 7.66 7.33 -13.82
N LYS A 99 8.08 8.27 -14.67
CA LYS A 99 8.59 9.57 -14.21
C LYS A 99 7.41 10.28 -13.55
N ASP A 100 7.18 10.02 -12.27
CA ASP A 100 6.07 10.60 -11.55
C ASP A 100 6.59 11.66 -10.57
N GLU A 101 6.38 12.92 -10.94
CA GLU A 101 6.69 14.12 -10.15
C GLU A 101 5.81 14.22 -8.88
N ARG A 102 4.89 13.26 -8.66
CA ARG A 102 4.01 13.20 -7.49
C ARG A 102 4.54 12.39 -6.32
N SER A 103 5.82 12.01 -6.33
CA SER A 103 6.52 11.50 -5.12
C SER A 103 6.76 12.59 -4.06
N ASN A 104 5.88 13.58 -3.93
CA ASN A 104 5.72 14.32 -2.69
C ASN A 104 4.72 13.52 -1.85
N THR A 105 5.32 12.60 -1.09
CA THR A 105 5.01 12.23 0.28
C THR A 105 3.61 12.61 0.80
N LEU A 106 3.04 11.73 1.62
CA LEU A 106 2.07 12.07 2.67
C LEU A 106 2.68 13.05 3.73
N GLN A 107 3.55 13.97 3.31
CA GLN A 107 4.08 15.15 3.99
C GLN A 107 2.93 16.15 4.17
N SER A 108 2.14 15.94 5.21
CA SER A 108 1.83 17.05 6.10
C SER A 108 1.28 16.51 7.41
N LYS A 109 2.11 16.61 8.45
CA LYS A 109 1.78 17.07 9.82
C LYS A 109 2.51 16.32 10.95
N VAL A 110 3.84 16.25 10.96
CA VAL A 110 4.60 16.17 12.22
C VAL A 110 5.93 16.94 12.14
N ASN A 111 5.89 18.24 11.81
CA ASN A 111 7.03 19.14 12.04
C ASN A 111 6.73 20.16 13.15
N ARG A 112 5.94 19.76 14.16
CA ARG A 112 5.61 20.59 15.32
C ARG A 112 5.98 20.00 16.69
N LYS A 113 6.48 18.77 16.77
CA LYS A 113 6.84 18.17 18.08
C LYS A 113 8.34 18.15 18.40
N GLU A 114 9.22 18.39 17.43
CA GLU A 114 10.67 18.32 17.67
C GLU A 114 11.30 19.67 18.08
N ASN A 115 10.72 20.80 17.68
CA ASN A 115 11.23 22.14 18.04
C ASN A 115 10.79 22.67 19.43
N ARG A 116 10.17 21.86 20.29
CA ARG A 116 9.80 22.27 21.67
C ARG A 116 10.65 21.62 22.78
N ARG A 117 11.61 20.75 22.44
CA ARG A 117 12.48 20.10 23.43
C ARG A 117 13.92 20.62 23.47
N ILE A 118 14.29 21.58 22.60
CA ILE A 118 15.64 22.16 22.54
C ILE A 118 15.62 23.65 22.91
N GLY A 119 14.78 24.04 23.87
CA GLY A 119 14.58 25.47 24.21
C GLY A 119 14.17 25.73 25.65
N ARG A 120 14.64 24.89 26.58
CA ARG A 120 14.60 25.15 28.03
C ARG A 120 15.78 24.39 28.64
N ASP A 121 16.92 25.03 28.65
CA ASP A 121 17.99 24.87 29.62
C ASP A 121 18.81 26.18 29.53
N ASP A 122 18.25 27.23 30.11
CA ASP A 122 18.96 28.44 30.54
C ASP A 122 19.08 28.38 32.08
#